data_AF-A0A6N4XST7-F1
#
_entry.id   AF-A0A6N4XST7-F1
#
_cell.length_a   1.000
_cell.length_b   1.000
_cell.length_c   1.000
_cell.angle_alpha   90.00
_cell.angle_beta   90.00
_cell.angle_gamma   90.00
#
_symmetry.space_group_name_H-M   'P 1'
#
loop_
_entity.id
_entity.type
_entity.pdbx_description
1 polymer ?
#
loop_
_entity_poly.entity_id
_entity_poly.type
_entity_poly.pdbx_seq_one_letter_code
_entity_poly.pdbx_strand_id
1 'polypeptide(L)'
;MSRFPYQFFDKYVVRTPSFSRKNFQHTISSKDEITDAELKEICTNPIFQEAIYLASHNLYEELTKWINSEKGFSKKEYQKLKHSLLKYYSRISTRCTPFGLFSSVGLGSFDKLRMTIPIAEKIKDTKLDMYFLVSLAQYFV
;
A
#
# COMPACT_ATOMS: atom_id res chain seq x y z
N MET A 1 -20.01 43.30 2.31
CA MET A 1 -18.89 42.45 2.78
C MET A 1 -19.31 41.00 2.65
N SER A 2 -18.44 40.14 2.12
CA SER A 2 -18.70 38.70 2.04
C SER A 2 -19.10 38.17 3.42
N ARG A 3 -20.25 37.49 3.50
CA ARG A 3 -20.92 37.04 4.75
C ARG A 3 -20.29 35.77 5.34
N PHE A 4 -19.20 35.28 4.76
CA PHE A 4 -18.54 34.04 5.13
C PHE A 4 -17.20 34.33 5.85
N PRO A 5 -17.06 34.03 7.15
CA PRO A 5 -15.86 34.33 7.93
C PRO A 5 -14.71 33.32 7.69
N TYR A 6 -14.86 32.38 6.76
CA TYR A 6 -13.87 31.35 6.49
C TYR A 6 -12.97 31.74 5.33
N GLN A 7 -11.66 31.71 5.56
CA GLN A 7 -10.64 31.75 4.52
C GLN A 7 -10.14 30.34 4.26
N PHE A 8 -10.18 29.90 3.01
CA PHE A 8 -9.63 28.61 2.60
C PHE A 8 -8.14 28.74 2.30
N PHE A 9 -7.38 27.68 2.57
CA PHE A 9 -6.01 27.60 2.08
C PHE A 9 -6.01 27.44 0.56
N ASP A 10 -5.04 28.07 -0.13
CA ASP A 10 -4.88 27.90 -1.58
C ASP A 10 -4.38 26.49 -1.96
N LYS A 11 -3.86 25.76 -0.97
CA LYS A 11 -3.31 24.40 -1.11
C LYS A 11 -4.11 23.39 -0.31
N TYR A 12 -4.14 22.16 -0.81
CA TYR A 12 -4.77 21.03 -0.13
C TYR A 12 -3.87 19.80 -0.17
N VAL A 13 -4.10 18.88 0.78
CA VAL A 13 -3.37 17.60 0.81
C VAL A 13 -4.07 16.61 -0.11
N VAL A 14 -3.33 16.07 -1.06
CA VAL A 14 -3.74 14.97 -1.91
C VAL A 14 -3.24 13.67 -1.30
N ARG A 15 -4.09 12.64 -1.28
CA ARG A 15 -3.72 11.28 -0.88
C ARG A 15 -4.19 10.31 -1.95
N THR A 16 -3.29 9.48 -2.43
CA THR A 16 -3.59 8.54 -3.53
C THR A 16 -3.09 7.15 -3.19
N PRO A 17 -3.86 6.08 -3.48
CA PRO A 17 -3.36 4.73 -3.40
C PRO A 17 -2.18 4.55 -4.36
N SER A 18 -1.26 3.65 -4.03
CA SER A 18 -0.07 3.42 -4.86
C SER A 18 -0.42 2.71 -6.17
N PHE A 19 -1.42 1.82 -6.15
CA PHE A 19 -1.90 1.11 -7.34
C PHE A 19 -3.22 1.69 -7.85
N SER A 20 -3.51 1.40 -9.13
CA SER A 20 -4.72 1.85 -9.80
C SER A 20 -5.94 1.07 -9.34
N ARG A 21 -6.95 1.79 -8.79
CA ARG A 21 -8.28 1.22 -8.51
C ARG A 21 -8.93 0.60 -9.75
N LYS A 22 -8.74 1.21 -10.93
CA LYS A 22 -9.30 0.71 -12.19
C LYS A 22 -8.72 -0.66 -12.54
N ASN A 23 -7.42 -0.84 -12.38
CA ASN A 23 -6.75 -2.12 -12.64
C ASN A 23 -7.23 -3.18 -11.66
N PHE A 24 -7.34 -2.84 -10.37
CA PHE A 24 -7.91 -3.72 -9.36
C PHE A 24 -9.34 -4.17 -9.71
N GLN A 25 -10.20 -3.23 -10.11
CA GLN A 25 -11.56 -3.57 -10.57
C GLN A 25 -11.54 -4.48 -11.79
N HIS A 26 -10.69 -4.23 -12.77
CA HIS A 26 -10.59 -5.12 -13.94
C HIS A 26 -10.17 -6.55 -13.56
N THR A 27 -9.19 -6.69 -12.65
CA THR A 27 -8.72 -7.99 -12.15
C THR A 27 -9.81 -8.75 -11.37
N ILE A 28 -10.63 -8.05 -10.58
CA ILE A 28 -11.57 -8.69 -9.65
C ILE A 28 -13.01 -8.75 -10.18
N SER A 29 -13.46 -7.79 -10.99
CA SER A 29 -14.86 -7.68 -11.44
C SER A 29 -15.24 -8.65 -12.55
N SER A 30 -14.29 -9.34 -13.16
CA SER A 30 -14.55 -10.27 -14.27
C SER A 30 -14.82 -11.71 -13.83
N LYS A 31 -14.60 -12.06 -12.55
CA LYS A 31 -14.64 -13.44 -12.04
C LYS A 31 -15.04 -13.50 -10.56
N ASP A 32 -15.70 -14.58 -10.15
CA ASP A 32 -16.02 -14.85 -8.73
C ASP A 32 -14.78 -15.19 -7.90
N GLU A 33 -13.72 -15.71 -8.53
CA GLU A 33 -12.49 -16.07 -7.84
C GLU A 33 -11.24 -15.74 -8.68
N ILE A 34 -10.22 -15.19 -8.03
CA ILE A 34 -8.90 -15.00 -8.63
C ILE A 34 -8.17 -16.35 -8.71
N THR A 35 -7.51 -16.60 -9.84
CA THR A 35 -6.66 -17.79 -10.01
C THR A 35 -5.33 -17.62 -9.28
N ASP A 36 -4.69 -18.75 -8.98
CA ASP A 36 -3.37 -18.74 -8.33
C ASP A 36 -2.31 -18.07 -9.21
N ALA A 37 -2.41 -18.21 -10.54
CA ALA A 37 -1.50 -17.57 -11.50
C ALA A 37 -1.63 -16.03 -11.45
N GLU A 38 -2.85 -15.50 -11.50
CA GLU A 38 -3.12 -14.05 -11.40
C GLU A 38 -2.67 -13.50 -10.05
N LEU A 39 -2.94 -14.23 -8.95
CA LEU A 39 -2.47 -13.83 -7.63
C LEU A 39 -0.94 -13.83 -7.54
N LYS A 40 -0.27 -14.84 -8.12
CA LYS A 40 1.20 -14.87 -8.19
C LYS A 40 1.73 -13.68 -8.98
N GLU A 41 1.12 -13.30 -10.09
CA GLU A 41 1.53 -12.13 -10.88
C GLU A 41 1.46 -10.83 -10.08
N ILE A 42 0.40 -10.63 -9.29
CA ILE A 42 0.31 -9.49 -8.36
C ILE A 42 1.44 -9.57 -7.32
N CYS A 43 1.67 -10.76 -6.79
CA CYS A 43 2.62 -10.99 -5.71
C CYS A 43 4.08 -10.96 -6.15
N THR A 44 4.40 -11.13 -7.44
CA THR A 44 5.74 -10.96 -8.00
C THR A 44 6.08 -9.50 -8.30
N ASN A 45 5.10 -8.59 -8.21
CA ASN A 45 5.37 -7.17 -8.32
C ASN A 45 6.28 -6.69 -7.17
N PRO A 46 7.48 -6.13 -7.46
CA PRO A 46 8.46 -5.76 -6.42
C PRO A 46 7.93 -4.69 -5.47
N ILE A 47 7.11 -3.74 -5.95
CA ILE A 47 6.51 -2.70 -5.11
C ILE A 47 5.51 -3.33 -4.14
N PHE A 48 4.73 -4.31 -4.61
CA PHE A 48 3.80 -5.02 -3.74
C PHE A 48 4.54 -5.84 -2.68
N GLN A 49 5.61 -6.55 -3.06
CA GLN A 49 6.43 -7.30 -2.12
C GLN A 49 7.08 -6.40 -1.05
N GLU A 50 7.69 -5.28 -1.45
CA GLU A 50 8.28 -4.30 -0.53
C GLU A 50 7.19 -3.73 0.41
N ALA A 51 6.00 -3.44 -0.11
CA ALA A 51 4.87 -2.97 0.70
C ALA A 51 4.42 -4.01 1.73
N ILE A 52 4.35 -5.29 1.36
CA ILE A 52 4.01 -6.38 2.29
C ILE A 52 5.11 -6.55 3.34
N TYR A 53 6.38 -6.55 2.94
CA TYR A 53 7.52 -6.64 3.85
C TYR A 53 7.47 -5.57 4.95
N LEU A 54 7.23 -4.32 4.57
CA LEU A 54 7.13 -3.20 5.51
C LEU A 54 5.87 -3.23 6.38
N ALA A 55 4.77 -3.82 5.90
CA ALA A 55 3.53 -3.91 6.66
C ALA A 55 3.48 -5.11 7.62
N SER A 56 4.03 -6.26 7.20
CA SER A 56 3.99 -7.50 7.96
C SER A 56 5.07 -8.47 7.47
N HIS A 57 6.16 -8.54 8.23
CA HIS A 57 7.26 -9.46 7.96
C HIS A 57 6.79 -10.92 7.88
N ASN A 58 5.95 -11.37 8.81
CA ASN A 58 5.41 -12.74 8.82
C ASN A 58 4.62 -13.07 7.54
N LEU A 59 3.83 -12.11 7.02
CA LEU A 59 3.10 -12.33 5.77
C LEU A 59 4.05 -12.37 4.56
N TYR A 60 5.08 -11.51 4.57
CA TYR A 60 6.11 -11.52 3.53
C TYR A 60 6.85 -12.85 3.48
N GLU A 61 7.21 -13.43 4.62
CA GLU A 61 7.86 -14.74 4.65
C GLU A 61 6.97 -15.85 4.05
N GLU A 62 5.69 -15.92 4.45
CA GLU A 62 4.78 -16.91 3.88
C GLU A 62 4.49 -16.67 2.40
N LEU A 63 4.47 -15.41 1.97
CA LEU A 63 4.39 -15.05 0.54
C LEU A 63 5.60 -15.58 -0.24
N THR A 64 6.82 -15.35 0.25
CA THR A 64 8.06 -15.79 -0.40
C THR A 64 8.12 -17.32 -0.48
N LYS A 65 7.82 -18.01 0.61
CA LYS A 65 7.73 -19.49 0.64
C LYS A 65 6.73 -20.03 -0.38
N TRP A 66 5.60 -19.33 -0.58
CA TRP A 66 4.59 -19.71 -1.56
C TRP A 66 5.02 -19.44 -3.01
N ILE A 67 5.67 -18.31 -3.29
CA ILE A 67 6.18 -17.99 -4.64
C ILE A 67 7.28 -18.99 -5.04
N ASN A 68 8.23 -19.26 -4.14
CA ASN A 68 9.36 -20.15 -4.39
C ASN A 68 9.01 -21.64 -4.28
N SER A 69 7.78 -21.97 -3.90
CA SER A 69 7.32 -23.36 -3.68
C SER A 69 8.16 -24.13 -2.64
N GLU A 70 8.70 -23.41 -1.65
CA GLU A 70 9.58 -23.95 -0.60
C GLU A 70 8.81 -24.67 0.51
N LYS A 71 7.48 -24.49 0.57
CA LYS A 71 6.61 -25.07 1.60
C LYS A 71 5.32 -25.61 0.98
N GLY A 72 4.96 -26.82 1.37
CA GLY A 72 3.61 -27.35 1.16
C GLY A 72 2.64 -26.68 2.13
N PHE A 73 1.69 -25.89 1.63
CA PHE A 73 0.65 -25.29 2.45
C PHE A 73 -0.52 -26.25 2.62
N SER A 74 -1.02 -26.43 3.84
CA SER A 74 -2.34 -27.07 4.01
C SER A 74 -3.42 -26.20 3.37
N LYS A 75 -4.55 -26.80 2.98
CA LYS A 75 -5.68 -26.06 2.40
C LYS A 75 -6.11 -24.86 3.26
N LYS A 76 -6.09 -25.00 4.58
CA LYS A 76 -6.47 -23.95 5.53
C LYS A 76 -5.45 -22.82 5.59
N GLU A 77 -4.16 -23.14 5.61
CA GLU A 77 -3.10 -22.13 5.60
C GLU A 77 -3.08 -21.36 4.29
N TYR A 78 -3.21 -22.07 3.16
CA TYR A 78 -3.26 -21.46 1.85
C TYR A 78 -4.41 -20.47 1.72
N GLN A 79 -5.61 -20.84 2.16
CA GLN A 79 -6.77 -19.94 2.12
C GLN A 79 -6.58 -18.70 3.01
N LYS A 80 -5.94 -18.84 4.18
CA LYS A 80 -5.59 -17.68 5.03
C LYS A 80 -4.57 -16.77 4.36
N LEU A 81 -3.56 -17.33 3.69
CA LEU A 81 -2.56 -16.58 2.94
C LEU A 81 -3.22 -15.83 1.78
N LYS A 82 -3.96 -16.54 0.92
CA LYS A 82 -4.72 -15.97 -0.22
C LYS A 82 -5.59 -14.80 0.22
N HIS A 83 -6.37 -14.99 1.29
CA HIS A 83 -7.26 -13.95 1.80
C HIS A 83 -6.50 -12.73 2.35
N SER A 84 -5.37 -12.94 3.03
CA SER A 84 -4.52 -11.86 3.53
C SER A 84 -3.89 -11.06 2.40
N LEU A 85 -3.36 -11.74 1.37
CA LEU A 85 -2.79 -11.10 0.19
C LEU A 85 -3.84 -10.27 -0.57
N LEU A 86 -5.04 -10.81 -0.76
CA LEU A 86 -6.14 -10.08 -1.40
C LEU A 86 -6.58 -8.83 -0.61
N LYS A 87 -6.58 -8.89 0.72
CA LYS A 87 -6.83 -7.72 1.57
C LYS A 87 -5.80 -6.63 1.33
N TYR A 88 -4.52 -6.99 1.26
CA TYR A 88 -3.45 -6.03 0.99
C TYR A 88 -3.47 -5.52 -0.46
N TYR A 89 -3.82 -6.37 -1.44
CA TYR A 89 -3.99 -5.94 -2.83
C TYR A 89 -5.16 -4.95 -2.99
N SER A 90 -6.28 -5.20 -2.31
CA SER A 90 -7.39 -4.25 -2.21
C SER A 90 -6.93 -2.95 -1.56
N ARG A 91 -6.20 -3.02 -0.44
CA ARG A 91 -5.69 -1.83 0.28
C ARG A 91 -4.81 -0.96 -0.61
N ILE A 92 -3.78 -1.52 -1.25
CA ILE A 92 -2.81 -0.77 -2.07
C ILE A 92 -3.47 -0.12 -3.29
N SER A 93 -4.60 -0.65 -3.74
CA SER A 93 -5.30 -0.20 -4.94
C SER A 93 -6.47 0.76 -4.68
N THR A 94 -7.07 0.71 -3.49
CA THR A 94 -8.34 1.42 -3.22
C THR A 94 -8.29 2.41 -2.07
N ARG A 95 -7.39 2.22 -1.10
CA ARG A 95 -7.38 3.02 0.13
C ARG A 95 -6.30 4.09 0.10
N CYS A 96 -6.69 5.36 0.17
CA CYS A 96 -5.78 6.51 0.20
C CYS A 96 -5.29 6.89 1.61
N THR A 97 -5.45 6.03 2.62
CA THR A 97 -4.96 6.29 3.98
C THR A 97 -3.44 6.08 4.05
N PRO A 98 -2.64 7.14 4.35
CA PRO A 98 -1.18 7.07 4.42
C PRO A 98 -0.68 5.91 5.29
N PHE A 99 0.00 4.94 4.69
CA PHE A 99 0.60 3.81 5.40
C PHE A 99 1.69 3.16 4.54
N GLY A 100 2.95 3.26 4.98
CA GLY A 100 4.09 2.70 4.27
C GLY A 100 4.06 2.99 2.77
N LEU A 101 4.23 1.96 1.95
CA LEU A 101 4.19 2.05 0.49
C LEU A 101 2.79 1.87 -0.12
N PHE A 102 1.73 1.79 0.69
CA PHE A 102 0.36 1.54 0.18
C PHE A 102 -0.29 2.77 -0.45
N SER A 103 0.18 3.96 -0.11
CA SER A 103 -0.38 5.23 -0.60
C SER A 103 0.63 6.35 -0.49
N SER A 104 0.52 7.35 -1.36
CA SER A 104 1.33 8.56 -1.34
C SER A 104 0.53 9.78 -0.86
N VAL A 105 1.25 10.77 -0.33
CA VAL A 105 0.74 12.10 -0.01
C VAL A 105 1.40 13.14 -0.91
N GLY A 106 0.68 14.21 -1.22
CA GLY A 106 1.19 15.33 -2.00
C GLY A 106 0.42 16.61 -1.72
N LEU A 107 0.85 17.70 -2.35
CA LEU A 107 0.17 19.00 -2.27
C LEU A 107 -0.49 19.32 -3.62
N GLY A 108 -1.78 19.62 -3.56
CA GLY A 108 -2.55 20.22 -4.65
C GLY A 108 -2.75 21.71 -4.43
N SER A 109 -3.16 22.41 -5.47
CA SER A 109 -3.47 23.84 -5.46
C SER A 109 -4.71 24.10 -6.29
N PHE A 110 -5.54 25.08 -5.90
CA PHE A 110 -6.80 25.39 -6.60
C PHE A 110 -6.58 26.15 -7.93
N ASP A 111 -5.43 26.80 -8.10
CA ASP A 111 -5.04 27.54 -9.30
C ASP A 111 -4.58 26.64 -10.47
N LYS A 112 -4.20 25.39 -10.18
CA LYS A 112 -3.59 24.47 -11.13
C LYS A 112 -4.46 23.25 -11.32
N LEU A 113 -4.93 23.07 -12.56
CA LEU A 113 -5.59 21.85 -13.02
C LEU A 113 -4.56 20.72 -13.22
N ARG A 114 -3.92 20.26 -12.15
CA ARG A 114 -3.07 19.06 -12.15
C ARG A 114 -3.86 17.89 -11.59
N MET A 115 -4.27 16.98 -12.46
CA MET A 115 -5.04 15.79 -12.08
C MET A 115 -4.16 14.58 -11.70
N THR A 116 -2.85 14.65 -11.91
CA THR A 116 -1.93 13.52 -11.70
C THR A 116 -0.60 13.99 -11.12
N ILE A 117 -0.13 13.30 -10.08
CA ILE A 117 1.21 13.46 -9.52
C ILE A 117 2.14 12.53 -10.32
N PRO A 118 3.14 13.05 -11.05
CA PRO A 118 4.11 12.23 -11.78
C PRO A 118 4.85 11.27 -10.84
N ILE A 119 5.06 10.03 -11.27
CA ILE A 119 5.79 9.01 -10.49
C ILE A 119 7.23 9.45 -10.17
N ALA A 120 7.86 10.21 -11.08
CA ALA A 120 9.21 10.74 -10.93
C ALA A 120 9.36 11.75 -9.76
N GLU A 121 8.25 12.24 -9.20
CA GLU A 121 8.25 13.19 -8.06
C GLU A 121 8.06 12.48 -6.70
N LYS A 122 7.96 11.13 -6.67
CA LYS A 122 7.74 10.40 -5.41
C LYS A 122 9.05 10.23 -4.62
N ILE A 123 9.06 10.77 -3.41
CA ILE A 123 10.16 10.61 -2.44
C ILE A 123 9.74 9.58 -1.39
N LYS A 124 10.64 8.64 -1.07
CA LYS A 124 10.49 7.74 0.08
C LYS A 124 11.15 8.39 1.30
N ASP A 125 10.34 8.88 2.24
CA ASP A 125 10.82 9.33 3.56
C ASP A 125 10.73 8.16 4.55
N THR A 126 11.89 7.70 5.04
CA THR A 126 11.99 6.53 5.92
C THR A 126 12.57 6.94 7.26
N LYS A 127 11.88 6.56 8.34
CA LYS A 127 12.28 6.84 9.72
C LYS A 127 12.43 5.52 10.46
N LEU A 128 13.33 5.50 11.43
CA LEU A 128 13.43 4.38 12.36
C LEU A 128 12.15 4.29 13.19
N ASP A 129 11.78 3.05 13.51
CA ASP A 129 10.63 2.81 14.37
C ASP A 129 10.82 3.49 15.74
N MET A 130 9.77 4.15 16.21
CA MET A 130 9.84 4.92 17.45
C MET A 130 10.09 4.04 18.66
N TYR A 131 9.55 2.82 18.69
CA TYR A 131 9.81 1.88 19.77
C TYR A 131 11.26 1.42 19.77
N PHE A 132 11.82 1.11 18.60
CA PHE A 132 13.26 0.82 18.45
C PHE A 132 14.11 2.00 18.93
N LEU A 133 13.84 3.23 18.48
CA LEU A 133 14.58 4.42 18.87
C LEU A 133 14.57 4.65 20.38
N VAL A 134 13.40 4.51 21.01
CA VAL A 134 13.24 4.68 22.46
C VAL A 134 13.98 3.58 23.21
N SER A 135 13.87 2.33 22.77
CA SER A 135 14.57 1.19 23.40
C SER A 135 16.09 1.33 23.28
N LEU A 136 16.58 1.77 22.12
CA LEU A 136 18.00 2.03 21.90
C LEU A 136 18.51 3.17 22.79
N ALA A 137 17.74 4.25 22.91
CA ALA A 137 18.10 5.36 23.79
C ALA A 137 18.19 4.90 25.26
N GLN A 138 17.26 4.06 25.71
CA GLN A 138 17.27 3.49 27.06
C GLN A 138 18.45 2.54 27.30
N TYR A 139 18.95 1.86 26.28
CA TYR A 139 20.12 0.99 26.42
C TYR A 139 21.41 1.76 26.71
N PHE A 140 21.50 3.03 26.28
CA PHE A 140 22.69 3.87 26.49
C PHE A 140 22.66 4.71 27.78
N VAL A 141 21.54 4.72 28.51
CA VAL A 141 21.39 5.41 29.81
C VAL A 141 21.52 4.39 30.92
#